data_AF-A0A223ARJ5-F1
#
_entry.id   AF-A0A223ARJ5-F1
#
_cell.length_a   1.000
_cell.length_b   1.000
_cell.length_c   1.000
_cell.angle_alpha   90.00
_cell.angle_beta   90.00
_cell.angle_gamma   90.00
#
_symmetry.space_group_name_H-M   'P 1'
#
loop_
_entity.id
_entity.type
_entity.pdbx_description
1 polymer ?
#
loop_
_entity_poly.entity_id
_entity_poly.type
_entity_poly.pdbx_seq_one_letter_code
_entity_poly.pdbx_strand_id
1 'polypeptide(L)'
;MIHDDALNERIHEILDYLYSKYPNSGETANCNLQIQKMDFRRVSIRNIKDDIYEIEPEINGEAQKIVSEYQKSKYFESQTKFKKILDSVEESMKDKEFSIEKSLSVIDSLLNLSGEAESPYLIENYTYMLMACVLTKKDISLERRSQLCNIWLDGIDRIFNNGIFVCDAILSKIFFSQLENELKEDVRRRFAITIINCLLYQGSQGVIRDITRHLKKYLSTNKSLAKKVFNTIVAIAKDEMTENMHNAAVIKAKEENFTYIPNRHPRVSVATDNAEFDYKIYKSKRDEIIEHYLVHGCNMEYSNFNISDYNLNTLCYIANCGLSLSDADFKSYLTKTLLEMVNVIFEVREYYKFLDIYAISEVEDFFGTCLTNGNFYKDAVDILFDDINFEKLNQESCKFYNKIASNVMIAYFDAFSDIELRKRYEDIIKYIEQKISLIKLERAKKELTSMLMLTTEGLSMVNLNKCNTKYSFADKIFLNEIWGKYANLNFEDYMVILYQFHISELLPEILISLSSCLENIKDDKQDFYEKVYKSEVILNEIITKAYLDYNDEIKSNYQLTDAYENVLKSLIETNLESAAVLLDDFRIH
;
A
#
# COMPACT_ATOMS: atom_id res chain seq x y z
N MET A 1 -5.90 4.52 44.19
CA MET A 1 -7.22 4.56 43.52
C MET A 1 -8.14 5.40 44.38
N ILE A 2 -8.83 6.38 43.80
CA ILE A 2 -9.89 7.12 44.48
C ILE A 2 -11.02 6.11 44.73
N HIS A 3 -11.36 5.88 45.99
CA HIS A 3 -12.45 5.00 46.42
C HIS A 3 -13.75 5.80 46.20
N ASP A 4 -14.41 5.59 45.06
CA ASP A 4 -15.76 6.15 44.81
C ASP A 4 -16.79 5.10 45.22
N ASP A 5 -17.20 5.17 46.49
CA ASP A 5 -18.11 4.19 47.08
C ASP A 5 -19.47 4.16 46.38
N ALA A 6 -19.93 5.30 45.83
CA ALA A 6 -21.17 5.38 45.07
C ALA A 6 -21.07 4.67 43.71
N LEU A 7 -19.89 4.70 43.07
CA LEU A 7 -19.63 3.94 41.85
C LEU A 7 -19.59 2.43 42.14
N ASN A 8 -18.93 2.02 43.24
CA ASN A 8 -18.86 0.61 43.64
C ASN A 8 -20.24 0.03 43.96
N GLU A 9 -21.09 0.78 44.68
CA GLU A 9 -22.47 0.38 44.96
C GLU A 9 -23.26 0.14 43.67
N ARG A 10 -23.19 1.06 42.69
CA ARG A 10 -23.83 0.88 41.38
C ARG A 10 -23.32 -0.34 40.62
N ILE A 11 -22.02 -0.61 40.66
CA ILE A 11 -21.43 -1.79 40.03
C ILE A 11 -21.97 -3.08 40.69
N HIS A 12 -22.07 -3.10 42.02
CA HIS A 12 -22.63 -4.23 42.75
C HIS A 12 -24.12 -4.45 42.42
N GLU A 13 -24.92 -3.38 42.34
CA GLU A 13 -26.33 -3.47 41.92
C GLU A 13 -26.48 -4.06 40.51
N ILE A 14 -25.61 -3.65 39.57
CA ILE A 14 -25.58 -4.19 38.21
C ILE A 14 -25.23 -5.69 38.23
N LEU A 15 -24.20 -6.09 38.97
CA LEU A 15 -23.80 -7.50 39.08
C LEU A 15 -24.91 -8.35 39.70
N ASP A 16 -25.56 -7.87 40.77
CA ASP A 16 -26.65 -8.58 41.44
C ASP A 16 -27.88 -8.71 40.52
N TYR A 17 -28.18 -7.67 39.74
CA TYR A 17 -29.20 -7.75 38.68
C TYR A 17 -28.83 -8.80 37.63
N LEU A 18 -27.58 -8.85 37.16
CA LEU A 18 -27.13 -9.84 36.19
C LEU A 18 -27.22 -11.27 36.74
N TYR A 19 -26.83 -11.50 38.00
CA TYR A 19 -27.01 -12.81 38.66
C TYR A 19 -28.48 -13.21 38.77
N SER A 20 -29.39 -12.26 38.98
CA SER A 20 -30.84 -12.53 39.01
C SER A 20 -31.39 -12.95 37.64
N LYS A 21 -30.81 -12.42 36.55
CA LYS A 21 -31.22 -12.72 35.16
C LYS A 21 -30.62 -14.00 34.62
N TYR A 22 -29.38 -14.30 35.00
CA TYR A 22 -28.62 -15.45 34.53
C TYR A 22 -28.22 -16.32 35.71
N PRO A 23 -29.13 -17.15 36.25
CA PRO A 23 -28.82 -18.02 37.36
C PRO A 23 -27.76 -19.06 36.98
N ASN A 24 -27.01 -19.52 37.99
CA ASN A 24 -25.95 -20.53 37.84
C ASN A 24 -26.53 -21.95 37.70
N SER A 25 -27.36 -22.16 36.68
CA SER A 25 -28.05 -23.42 36.42
C SER A 25 -28.43 -23.60 34.95
N GLY A 26 -28.36 -24.81 34.42
CA GLY A 26 -28.81 -25.16 33.08
C GLY A 26 -28.11 -24.36 31.97
N GLU A 27 -28.88 -23.92 30.96
CA GLU A 27 -28.36 -23.22 29.78
C GLU A 27 -27.77 -21.82 30.10
N THR A 28 -28.15 -21.21 31.22
CA THR A 28 -27.66 -19.89 31.62
C THR A 28 -26.33 -19.93 32.39
N ALA A 29 -25.82 -21.13 32.73
CA ALA A 29 -24.56 -21.30 33.45
C ALA A 29 -23.35 -20.69 32.71
N ASN A 30 -23.33 -20.70 31.38
CA ASN A 30 -22.30 -20.04 30.57
C ASN A 30 -22.31 -18.51 30.72
N CYS A 31 -23.48 -17.89 30.74
CA CYS A 31 -23.61 -16.45 30.98
C CYS A 31 -23.23 -16.11 32.43
N ASN A 32 -23.66 -16.94 33.38
CA ASN A 32 -23.30 -16.81 34.78
C ASN A 32 -21.78 -16.89 35.02
N LEU A 33 -21.08 -17.78 34.31
CA LEU A 33 -19.62 -17.87 34.34
C LEU A 33 -18.94 -16.55 33.95
N GLN A 34 -19.44 -15.84 32.93
CA GLN A 34 -18.88 -14.54 32.54
C GLN A 34 -19.09 -13.48 33.63
N ILE A 35 -20.25 -13.51 34.28
CA ILE A 35 -20.55 -12.60 35.41
C ILE A 35 -19.59 -12.90 36.58
N GLN A 36 -19.38 -14.17 36.93
CA GLN A 36 -18.43 -14.56 37.98
C GLN A 36 -16.99 -14.13 37.64
N LYS A 37 -16.56 -14.23 36.37
CA LYS A 37 -15.25 -13.74 35.92
C LYS A 37 -15.05 -12.22 36.03
N MET A 38 -16.13 -11.45 36.13
CA MET A 38 -16.10 -10.00 36.29
C MET A 38 -16.27 -9.57 37.76
N ASP A 39 -16.70 -10.47 38.64
CA ASP A 39 -17.07 -10.18 40.02
C ASP A 39 -15.93 -10.47 41.00
N PHE A 40 -15.14 -9.44 41.31
CA PHE A 40 -14.03 -9.52 42.25
C PHE A 40 -14.46 -9.37 43.73
N ARG A 41 -15.76 -9.42 44.06
CA ARG A 41 -16.22 -9.45 45.46
C ARG A 41 -15.83 -10.74 46.17
N ARG A 42 -15.64 -11.83 45.41
CA ARG A 42 -15.12 -13.11 45.90
C ARG A 42 -13.94 -13.51 45.04
N VAL A 43 -12.76 -13.51 45.63
CA VAL A 43 -11.51 -13.79 44.91
C VAL A 43 -10.70 -14.81 45.66
N SER A 44 -10.07 -15.68 44.89
CA SER A 44 -8.95 -16.49 45.32
C SER A 44 -7.66 -15.72 45.07
N ILE A 45 -6.76 -15.75 46.05
CA ILE A 45 -5.45 -15.10 45.97
C ILE A 45 -4.38 -16.18 46.03
N ARG A 46 -3.52 -16.24 45.02
CA ARG A 46 -2.42 -17.20 44.94
C ARG A 46 -1.09 -16.47 44.74
N ASN A 47 -0.08 -16.83 45.53
CA ASN A 47 1.28 -16.32 45.29
C ASN A 47 1.90 -17.08 44.08
N ILE A 48 2.38 -16.33 43.07
CA ILE A 48 3.06 -16.90 41.90
C ILE A 48 4.58 -16.88 42.11
N LYS A 49 5.14 -15.73 42.46
CA LYS A 49 6.59 -15.52 42.64
C LYS A 49 6.88 -14.24 43.41
N ASP A 50 7.82 -14.29 44.36
CA ASP A 50 8.23 -13.15 45.21
C ASP A 50 7.00 -12.42 45.78
N ASP A 51 6.89 -11.11 45.52
CA ASP A 51 5.78 -10.24 45.94
C ASP A 51 4.62 -10.16 44.90
N ILE A 52 4.56 -11.08 43.92
CA ILE A 52 3.51 -11.12 42.89
C ILE A 52 2.40 -12.10 43.28
N TYR A 53 1.19 -11.57 43.44
CA TYR A 53 -0.03 -12.31 43.74
C TYR A 53 -0.98 -12.31 42.54
N GLU A 54 -1.47 -13.49 42.18
CA GLU A 54 -2.58 -13.69 41.27
C GLU A 54 -3.89 -13.53 42.05
N ILE A 55 -4.80 -12.72 41.53
CA ILE A 55 -6.13 -12.54 42.08
C ILE A 55 -7.11 -12.99 41.01
N GLU A 56 -7.82 -14.08 41.27
CA GLU A 56 -8.83 -14.61 40.35
C GLU A 56 -10.19 -14.68 41.05
N PRO A 57 -11.29 -14.31 40.39
CA PRO A 57 -12.63 -14.49 40.94
C PRO A 57 -12.92 -15.96 41.27
N GLU A 58 -13.62 -16.18 42.39
CA GLU A 58 -14.06 -17.53 42.76
C GLU A 58 -15.21 -17.99 41.87
N ILE A 59 -15.00 -19.10 41.16
CA ILE A 59 -16.02 -19.72 40.32
C ILE A 59 -16.66 -20.90 41.07
N ASN A 60 -18.00 -20.96 41.08
CA ASN A 60 -18.74 -21.99 41.82
C ASN A 60 -19.94 -22.57 41.03
N GLY A 61 -20.61 -23.56 41.62
CA GLY A 61 -21.84 -24.15 41.07
C GLY A 61 -21.67 -24.83 39.70
N GLU A 62 -22.66 -24.68 38.81
CA GLU A 62 -22.61 -25.30 37.48
C GLU A 62 -21.58 -24.63 36.55
N ALA A 63 -21.32 -23.33 36.71
CA ALA A 63 -20.23 -22.62 36.06
C ALA A 63 -18.86 -23.26 36.35
N GLN A 64 -18.63 -23.77 37.57
CA GLN A 64 -17.39 -24.48 37.90
C GLN A 64 -17.22 -25.80 37.13
N LYS A 65 -18.33 -26.48 36.81
CA LYS A 65 -18.28 -27.71 35.99
C LYS A 65 -17.80 -27.38 34.57
N ILE A 66 -18.29 -26.28 33.98
CA ILE A 66 -17.85 -25.79 32.67
C ILE A 66 -16.34 -25.51 32.66
N VAL A 67 -15.82 -24.84 33.69
CA VAL A 67 -14.37 -24.60 33.82
C VAL A 67 -13.59 -25.91 33.95
N SER A 68 -14.08 -26.83 34.76
CA SER A 68 -13.44 -28.13 34.99
C SER A 68 -13.44 -29.02 33.73
N GLU A 69 -14.48 -28.93 32.90
CA GLU A 69 -14.56 -29.59 31.59
C GLU A 69 -13.61 -28.93 30.59
N TYR A 70 -13.56 -27.60 30.54
CA TYR A 70 -12.60 -26.85 29.73
C TYR A 70 -11.15 -27.20 30.07
N GLN A 71 -10.80 -27.35 31.35
CA GLN A 71 -9.47 -27.77 31.79
C GLN A 71 -9.07 -29.19 31.34
N LYS A 72 -10.05 -30.02 30.95
CA LYS A 72 -9.83 -31.36 30.38
C LYS A 72 -9.87 -31.36 28.86
N SER A 73 -10.18 -30.23 28.22
CA SER A 73 -10.21 -30.12 26.76
C SER A 73 -8.81 -30.28 26.16
N LYS A 74 -8.74 -30.80 24.94
CA LYS A 74 -7.47 -30.90 24.18
C LYS A 74 -6.88 -29.52 23.91
N TYR A 75 -7.72 -28.51 23.71
CA TYR A 75 -7.29 -27.12 23.61
C TYR A 75 -6.50 -26.67 24.86
N PHE A 76 -7.06 -26.84 26.06
CA PHE A 76 -6.37 -26.44 27.30
C PHE A 76 -5.08 -27.23 27.55
N GLU A 77 -5.09 -28.53 27.25
CA GLU A 77 -3.89 -29.37 27.31
C GLU A 77 -2.78 -28.83 26.39
N SER A 78 -3.14 -28.51 25.15
CA SER A 78 -2.21 -27.96 24.15
C SER A 78 -1.63 -26.61 24.58
N GLN A 79 -2.47 -25.71 25.12
CA GLN A 79 -2.02 -24.42 25.65
C GLN A 79 -1.10 -24.57 26.86
N THR A 80 -1.37 -25.54 27.73
CA THR A 80 -0.51 -25.83 28.89
C THR A 80 0.85 -26.37 28.46
N LYS A 81 0.88 -27.28 27.47
CA LYS A 81 2.14 -27.78 26.88
C LYS A 81 2.92 -26.64 26.22
N PHE A 82 2.24 -25.78 25.46
CA PHE A 82 2.84 -24.63 24.81
C PHE A 82 3.48 -23.67 25.82
N LYS A 83 2.76 -23.30 26.89
CA LYS A 83 3.29 -22.46 27.97
C LYS A 83 4.55 -23.05 28.61
N LYS A 84 4.55 -24.36 28.92
CA LYS A 84 5.74 -25.04 29.47
C LYS A 84 6.95 -24.97 28.54
N ILE A 85 6.74 -25.08 27.22
CA ILE A 85 7.82 -24.91 26.24
C ILE A 85 8.37 -23.48 26.32
N LEU A 86 7.50 -22.46 26.35
CA LEU A 86 7.93 -21.06 26.45
C LEU A 86 8.68 -20.76 27.75
N ASP A 87 8.18 -21.25 28.89
CA ASP A 87 8.84 -21.08 30.19
C ASP A 87 10.27 -21.67 30.15
N SER A 88 10.43 -22.86 29.55
CA SER A 88 11.74 -23.50 29.39
C SER A 88 12.69 -22.72 28.47
N VAL A 89 12.16 -22.07 27.44
CA VAL A 89 12.93 -21.20 26.54
C VAL A 89 13.39 -19.96 27.29
N GLU A 90 12.51 -19.33 28.07
CA GLU A 90 12.82 -18.12 28.85
C GLU A 90 13.92 -18.38 29.88
N GLU A 91 13.84 -19.49 30.63
CA GLU A 91 14.89 -19.92 31.56
C GLU A 91 16.22 -20.11 30.83
N SER A 92 16.20 -20.82 29.69
CA SER A 92 17.39 -21.08 28.88
C SER A 92 18.03 -19.82 28.30
N MET A 93 17.24 -18.77 28.03
CA MET A 93 17.75 -17.47 27.58
C MET A 93 18.43 -16.69 28.72
N LYS A 94 17.91 -16.77 29.95
CA LYS A 94 18.50 -16.11 31.14
C LYS A 94 19.90 -16.64 31.46
N ASP A 95 20.09 -17.95 31.25
CA ASP A 95 21.36 -18.62 31.54
C ASP A 95 22.39 -18.51 30.38
N LYS A 96 22.06 -17.79 29.29
CA LYS A 96 22.87 -17.66 28.05
C LYS A 96 23.19 -19.01 27.37
N GLU A 97 22.43 -20.06 27.65
CA GLU A 97 22.64 -21.42 27.12
C GLU A 97 21.82 -21.71 25.84
N PHE A 98 21.19 -20.70 25.23
CA PHE A 98 20.30 -20.90 24.09
C PHE A 98 21.09 -21.15 22.79
N SER A 99 21.55 -22.38 22.59
CA SER A 99 22.30 -22.83 21.41
C SER A 99 21.40 -23.04 20.18
N ILE A 100 22.02 -23.18 19.00
CA ILE A 100 21.30 -23.53 17.75
C ILE A 100 20.60 -24.89 17.92
N GLU A 101 21.28 -25.89 18.46
CA GLU A 101 20.72 -27.24 18.67
C GLU A 101 19.47 -27.20 19.57
N LYS A 102 19.55 -26.46 20.68
CA LYS A 102 18.43 -26.28 21.61
C LYS A 102 17.27 -25.51 20.95
N SER A 103 17.59 -24.54 20.11
CA SER A 103 16.57 -23.83 19.31
C SER A 103 15.86 -24.76 18.33
N LEU A 104 16.61 -25.62 17.65
CA LEU A 104 16.07 -26.58 16.69
C LEU A 104 15.18 -27.63 17.38
N SER A 105 15.55 -28.12 18.56
CA SER A 105 14.72 -29.06 19.32
C SER A 105 13.42 -28.44 19.83
N VAL A 106 13.47 -27.15 20.20
CA VAL A 106 12.25 -26.40 20.57
C VAL A 106 11.35 -26.25 19.36
N ILE A 107 11.90 -25.91 18.18
CA ILE A 107 11.12 -25.84 16.93
C ILE A 107 10.45 -27.18 16.62
N ASP A 108 11.16 -28.30 16.71
CA ASP A 108 10.56 -29.63 16.48
C ASP A 108 9.43 -29.94 17.47
N SER A 109 9.61 -29.57 18.74
CA SER A 109 8.58 -29.75 19.79
C SER A 109 7.33 -28.94 19.49
N LEU A 110 7.50 -27.69 19.03
CA LEU A 110 6.39 -26.82 18.67
C LEU A 110 5.67 -27.28 17.39
N LEU A 111 6.41 -27.77 16.38
CA LEU A 111 5.83 -28.34 15.16
C LEU A 111 4.97 -29.56 15.46
N ASN A 112 5.45 -30.48 16.31
CA ASN A 112 4.68 -31.65 16.74
C ASN A 112 3.43 -31.23 17.51
N LEU A 113 3.56 -30.29 18.46
CA LEU A 113 2.43 -29.79 19.24
C LEU A 113 1.38 -29.10 18.35
N SER A 114 1.82 -28.35 17.35
CA SER A 114 0.96 -27.70 16.36
C SER A 114 0.12 -28.73 15.57
N GLY A 115 0.72 -29.86 15.16
CA GLY A 115 0.00 -30.92 14.44
C GLY A 115 -1.09 -31.62 15.26
N GLU A 116 -1.01 -31.61 16.58
CA GLU A 116 -1.97 -32.24 17.49
C GLU A 116 -3.04 -31.27 18.03
N ALA A 117 -2.78 -29.96 17.96
CA ALA A 117 -3.60 -28.94 18.60
C ALA A 117 -4.91 -28.66 17.84
N GLU A 118 -6.02 -28.51 18.57
CA GLU A 118 -7.32 -28.10 18.00
C GLU A 118 -7.30 -26.68 17.40
N SER A 119 -6.39 -25.82 17.89
CA SER A 119 -6.20 -24.45 17.40
C SER A 119 -4.70 -24.12 17.39
N PRO A 120 -4.01 -24.41 16.27
CA PRO A 120 -2.54 -24.38 16.21
C PRO A 120 -1.97 -22.98 15.99
N TYR A 121 -2.79 -21.98 15.65
CA TYR A 121 -2.34 -20.70 15.09
C TYR A 121 -1.32 -19.94 15.95
N LEU A 122 -1.53 -19.90 17.26
CA LEU A 122 -0.58 -19.24 18.17
C LEU A 122 0.76 -19.97 18.21
N ILE A 123 0.71 -21.30 18.22
CA ILE A 123 1.90 -22.17 18.25
C ILE A 123 2.67 -22.02 16.93
N GLU A 124 1.96 -22.06 15.80
CA GLU A 124 2.52 -21.84 14.47
C GLU A 124 3.24 -20.49 14.38
N ASN A 125 2.60 -19.39 14.81
CA ASN A 125 3.20 -18.06 14.75
C ASN A 125 4.54 -17.98 15.53
N TYR A 126 4.57 -18.49 16.76
CA TYR A 126 5.80 -18.55 17.56
C TYR A 126 6.85 -19.48 16.93
N THR A 127 6.42 -20.58 16.32
CA THR A 127 7.30 -21.49 15.61
C THR A 127 8.01 -20.78 14.46
N TYR A 128 7.28 -20.04 13.62
CA TYR A 128 7.87 -19.29 12.50
C TYR A 128 8.80 -18.17 12.96
N MET A 129 8.48 -17.48 14.06
CA MET A 129 9.39 -16.50 14.67
C MET A 129 10.72 -17.16 15.07
N LEU A 130 10.69 -18.29 15.76
CA LEU A 130 11.90 -19.01 16.15
C LEU A 130 12.66 -19.55 14.94
N MET A 131 11.96 -20.07 13.93
CA MET A 131 12.58 -20.49 12.66
C MET A 131 13.32 -19.34 11.99
N ALA A 132 12.70 -18.16 11.87
CA ALA A 132 13.33 -16.98 11.30
C ALA A 132 14.58 -16.57 12.11
N CYS A 133 14.49 -16.55 13.44
CA CYS A 133 15.63 -16.26 14.31
C CYS A 133 16.80 -17.23 14.07
N VAL A 134 16.52 -18.53 14.02
CA VAL A 134 17.53 -19.56 13.77
C VAL A 134 18.15 -19.38 12.39
N LEU A 135 17.34 -19.20 11.34
CA LEU A 135 17.80 -19.05 9.95
C LEU A 135 18.75 -17.87 9.71
N THR A 136 18.80 -16.88 10.62
CA THR A 136 19.83 -15.81 10.58
C THR A 136 21.25 -16.31 10.89
N LYS A 137 21.40 -17.49 11.52
CA LYS A 137 22.68 -18.09 11.88
C LYS A 137 23.25 -18.88 10.70
N LYS A 138 24.58 -18.84 10.55
CA LYS A 138 25.28 -19.51 9.45
C LYS A 138 25.46 -21.02 9.67
N ASP A 139 25.64 -21.44 10.91
CA ASP A 139 26.10 -22.79 11.28
C ASP A 139 25.00 -23.89 11.23
N ILE A 140 23.95 -23.69 10.44
CA ILE A 140 22.86 -24.66 10.27
C ILE A 140 23.17 -25.54 9.07
N SER A 141 22.98 -26.85 9.20
CA SER A 141 23.17 -27.80 8.11
C SER A 141 22.24 -27.51 6.92
N LEU A 142 22.70 -27.88 5.72
CA LEU A 142 21.94 -27.80 4.48
C LEU A 142 20.54 -28.45 4.61
N GLU A 143 20.49 -29.65 5.19
CA GLU A 143 19.27 -30.43 5.36
C GLU A 143 18.27 -29.69 6.24
N ARG A 144 18.74 -29.17 7.38
CA ARG A 144 17.87 -28.52 8.35
C ARG A 144 17.41 -27.16 7.84
N ARG A 145 18.30 -26.37 7.23
CA ARG A 145 17.94 -25.10 6.60
C ARG A 145 16.87 -25.30 5.53
N SER A 146 17.06 -26.30 4.67
CA SER A 146 16.11 -26.65 3.61
C SER A 146 14.76 -27.13 4.19
N GLN A 147 14.76 -27.92 5.25
CA GLN A 147 13.55 -28.37 5.94
C GLN A 147 12.75 -27.18 6.51
N LEU A 148 13.40 -26.27 7.23
CA LEU A 148 12.74 -25.09 7.80
C LEU A 148 12.17 -24.18 6.71
N CYS A 149 12.89 -23.99 5.60
CA CYS A 149 12.39 -23.22 4.47
C CYS A 149 11.15 -23.89 3.83
N ASN A 150 11.17 -25.21 3.65
CA ASN A 150 10.03 -25.94 3.09
C ASN A 150 8.76 -25.79 3.96
N ILE A 151 8.89 -25.87 5.28
CA ILE A 151 7.74 -25.68 6.19
C ILE A 151 7.10 -24.29 5.98
N TRP A 152 7.93 -23.25 5.84
CA TRP A 152 7.42 -21.90 5.55
C TRP A 152 6.77 -21.82 4.15
N LEU A 153 7.40 -22.41 3.13
CA LEU A 153 6.85 -22.47 1.77
C LEU A 153 5.51 -23.22 1.70
N ASP A 154 5.35 -24.31 2.44
CA ASP A 154 4.07 -25.04 2.56
C ASP A 154 2.99 -24.14 3.17
N GLY A 155 3.38 -23.25 4.09
CA GLY A 155 2.54 -22.20 4.63
C GLY A 155 2.09 -21.19 3.58
N ILE A 156 3.01 -20.74 2.73
CA ILE A 156 2.70 -19.82 1.63
C ILE A 156 1.78 -20.49 0.60
N ASP A 157 2.05 -21.74 0.23
CA ASP A 157 1.22 -22.51 -0.69
C ASP A 157 -0.20 -22.69 -0.15
N ARG A 158 -0.38 -22.86 1.17
CA ARG A 158 -1.71 -22.85 1.82
C ARG A 158 -2.46 -21.55 1.53
N ILE A 159 -1.82 -20.38 1.66
CA ILE A 159 -2.48 -19.09 1.40
C ILE A 159 -2.91 -18.96 -0.05
N PHE A 160 -2.06 -19.34 -1.01
CA PHE A 160 -2.41 -19.33 -2.43
C PHE A 160 -3.60 -20.25 -2.76
N ASN A 161 -3.79 -21.31 -1.98
CA ASN A 161 -4.92 -22.24 -2.10
C ASN A 161 -6.11 -21.89 -1.20
N ASN A 162 -6.25 -20.62 -0.78
CA ASN A 162 -7.32 -20.12 0.10
C ASN A 162 -7.38 -20.78 1.49
N GLY A 163 -6.27 -21.36 1.94
CA GLY A 163 -6.07 -21.82 3.31
C GLY A 163 -5.63 -20.71 4.26
N ILE A 164 -5.48 -21.07 5.54
CA ILE A 164 -5.02 -20.17 6.59
C ILE A 164 -3.55 -20.46 6.90
N PHE A 165 -2.76 -19.39 7.00
CA PHE A 165 -1.40 -19.43 7.50
C PHE A 165 -1.13 -18.17 8.31
N VAL A 166 -0.77 -18.34 9.58
CA VAL A 166 -0.54 -17.23 10.50
C VAL A 166 0.97 -17.04 10.65
N CYS A 167 1.50 -16.05 9.93
CA CYS A 167 2.89 -15.65 10.01
C CYS A 167 2.99 -14.14 9.82
N ASP A 168 3.84 -13.49 10.60
CA ASP A 168 4.16 -12.08 10.39
C ASP A 168 4.89 -11.90 9.05
N ALA A 169 4.27 -11.17 8.13
CA ALA A 169 4.81 -10.92 6.80
C ALA A 169 6.17 -10.22 6.83
N ILE A 170 6.52 -9.51 7.91
CA ILE A 170 7.83 -8.87 8.09
C ILE A 170 8.95 -9.93 8.06
N LEU A 171 8.70 -11.12 8.59
CA LEU A 171 9.67 -12.21 8.65
C LEU A 171 9.98 -12.81 7.27
N SER A 172 9.11 -12.63 6.28
CA SER A 172 9.31 -13.16 4.92
C SER A 172 10.65 -12.73 4.31
N LYS A 173 11.14 -11.53 4.64
CA LYS A 173 12.47 -11.06 4.21
C LYS A 173 13.60 -12.00 4.64
N ILE A 174 13.52 -12.56 5.85
CA ILE A 174 14.52 -13.50 6.39
C ILE A 174 14.45 -14.84 5.65
N PHE A 175 13.25 -15.29 5.28
CA PHE A 175 13.07 -16.50 4.50
C PHE A 175 13.58 -16.33 3.06
N PHE A 176 13.25 -15.22 2.39
CA PHE A 176 13.78 -14.95 1.04
C PHE A 176 15.30 -14.76 1.02
N SER A 177 15.91 -14.23 2.09
CA SER A 177 17.38 -14.13 2.18
C SER A 177 18.08 -15.49 2.28
N GLN A 178 17.34 -16.58 2.52
CA GLN A 178 17.93 -17.92 2.51
C GLN A 178 18.41 -18.35 1.12
N LEU A 179 17.95 -17.71 0.05
CA LEU A 179 18.45 -17.94 -1.31
C LEU A 179 19.94 -17.58 -1.48
N GLU A 180 20.51 -16.80 -0.55
CA GLU A 180 21.94 -16.48 -0.52
C GLU A 180 22.79 -17.60 0.12
N ASN A 181 22.15 -18.60 0.73
CA ASN A 181 22.79 -19.72 1.40
C ASN A 181 22.64 -21.00 0.55
N GLU A 182 23.40 -22.04 0.93
CA GLU A 182 23.22 -23.36 0.35
C GLU A 182 21.85 -23.93 0.75
N LEU A 183 21.09 -24.37 -0.26
CA LEU A 183 19.76 -24.98 -0.15
C LEU A 183 19.70 -26.15 -1.12
N LYS A 184 18.90 -27.16 -0.80
CA LYS A 184 18.59 -28.22 -1.77
C LYS A 184 17.90 -27.62 -3.00
N GLU A 185 18.19 -28.15 -4.18
CA GLU A 185 17.71 -27.60 -5.46
C GLU A 185 16.19 -27.55 -5.55
N ASP A 186 15.48 -28.53 -5.00
CA ASP A 186 14.01 -28.55 -4.95
C ASP A 186 13.46 -27.37 -4.15
N VAL A 187 14.08 -27.03 -3.01
CA VAL A 187 13.68 -25.90 -2.17
C VAL A 187 13.99 -24.58 -2.87
N ARG A 188 15.15 -24.48 -3.53
CA ARG A 188 15.51 -23.30 -4.33
C ARG A 188 14.51 -23.07 -5.47
N ARG A 189 14.10 -24.13 -6.17
CA ARG A 189 13.07 -24.07 -7.20
C ARG A 189 11.73 -23.59 -6.64
N ARG A 190 11.30 -24.11 -5.48
CA ARG A 190 10.05 -23.66 -4.84
C ARG A 190 10.09 -22.18 -4.50
N PHE A 191 11.19 -21.68 -3.91
CA PHE A 191 11.36 -20.24 -3.69
C PHE A 191 11.26 -19.43 -4.98
N ALA A 192 11.89 -19.89 -6.06
CA ALA A 192 11.82 -19.20 -7.36
C ALA A 192 10.37 -19.08 -7.86
N ILE A 193 9.59 -20.17 -7.76
CA ILE A 193 8.17 -20.17 -8.10
C ILE A 193 7.39 -19.21 -7.19
N THR A 194 7.61 -19.27 -5.87
CA THR A 194 6.94 -18.39 -4.90
C THR A 194 7.23 -16.91 -5.17
N ILE A 195 8.47 -16.54 -5.49
CA ILE A 195 8.84 -15.16 -5.83
C ILE A 195 8.02 -14.66 -7.02
N ILE A 196 7.96 -15.44 -8.10
CA ILE A 196 7.24 -15.05 -9.31
C ILE A 196 5.72 -15.02 -9.06
N ASN A 197 5.18 -15.97 -8.30
CA ASN A 197 3.76 -16.00 -7.96
C ASN A 197 3.36 -14.84 -7.05
N CYS A 198 4.20 -14.43 -6.11
CA CYS A 198 3.97 -13.23 -5.29
C CYS A 198 3.99 -11.96 -6.15
N LEU A 199 5.00 -11.80 -7.00
CA LEU A 199 5.14 -10.59 -7.82
C LEU A 199 4.03 -10.46 -8.85
N LEU A 200 3.62 -11.54 -9.52
CA LEU A 200 2.57 -11.54 -10.55
C LEU A 200 1.17 -11.79 -9.97
N TYR A 201 1.00 -11.64 -8.66
CA TYR A 201 -0.28 -11.89 -8.00
C TYR A 201 -1.31 -10.79 -8.28
N GLN A 202 -2.48 -11.17 -8.78
CA GLN A 202 -3.59 -10.27 -9.13
C GLN A 202 -4.83 -10.45 -8.24
N GLY A 203 -4.72 -11.25 -7.17
CA GLY A 203 -5.85 -11.54 -6.29
C GLY A 203 -5.98 -10.57 -5.11
N SER A 204 -7.04 -10.73 -4.32
CA SER A 204 -7.39 -9.85 -3.19
C SER A 204 -6.83 -10.29 -1.83
N GLN A 205 -6.04 -11.36 -1.77
CA GLN A 205 -5.46 -11.86 -0.51
C GLN A 205 -4.45 -10.87 0.09
N GLY A 206 -4.83 -10.21 1.19
CA GLY A 206 -4.01 -9.19 1.86
C GLY A 206 -2.67 -9.71 2.34
N VAL A 207 -2.62 -10.95 2.84
CA VAL A 207 -1.37 -11.56 3.34
C VAL A 207 -0.34 -11.72 2.21
N ILE A 208 -0.76 -12.13 1.01
CA ILE A 208 0.14 -12.24 -0.14
C ILE A 208 0.67 -10.86 -0.53
N ARG A 209 -0.19 -9.82 -0.52
CA ARG A 209 0.24 -8.44 -0.81
C ARG A 209 1.28 -7.95 0.20
N ASP A 210 1.10 -8.24 1.49
CA ASP A 210 2.07 -7.88 2.52
C ASP A 210 3.41 -8.61 2.37
N ILE A 211 3.38 -9.92 2.12
CA ILE A 211 4.61 -10.69 1.84
C ILE A 211 5.31 -10.15 0.59
N THR A 212 4.54 -9.82 -0.46
CA THR A 212 5.07 -9.25 -1.71
C THR A 212 5.73 -7.89 -1.46
N ARG A 213 5.15 -7.04 -0.61
CA ARG A 213 5.76 -5.76 -0.19
C ARG A 213 7.12 -5.97 0.46
N HIS A 214 7.26 -6.99 1.31
CA HIS A 214 8.54 -7.33 1.94
C HIS A 214 9.53 -7.99 0.97
N LEU A 215 9.05 -8.78 0.02
CA LEU A 215 9.85 -9.34 -1.09
C LEU A 215 10.44 -8.22 -1.96
N LYS A 216 9.63 -7.26 -2.41
CA LYS A 216 10.10 -6.11 -3.22
C LYS A 216 11.22 -5.33 -2.50
N LYS A 217 11.06 -5.09 -1.20
CA LYS A 217 12.09 -4.46 -0.34
C LYS A 217 13.36 -5.30 -0.19
N TYR A 218 13.26 -6.62 -0.26
CA TYR A 218 14.43 -7.49 -0.26
C TYR A 218 15.14 -7.48 -1.61
N LEU A 219 14.39 -7.61 -2.71
CA LEU A 219 14.94 -7.59 -4.07
C LEU A 219 15.73 -6.30 -4.36
N SER A 220 15.27 -5.14 -3.87
CA SER A 220 16.02 -3.88 -4.02
C SER A 220 17.39 -3.88 -3.34
N THR A 221 17.63 -4.78 -2.40
CA THR A 221 18.93 -4.97 -1.73
C THR A 221 19.80 -6.04 -2.39
N ASN A 222 19.24 -6.89 -3.24
CA ASN A 222 19.95 -7.99 -3.92
C ASN A 222 19.84 -7.85 -5.44
N LYS A 223 20.71 -7.01 -6.02
CA LYS A 223 20.70 -6.69 -7.46
C LYS A 223 20.88 -7.92 -8.37
N SER A 224 21.65 -8.90 -7.94
CA SER A 224 21.87 -10.15 -8.69
C SER A 224 20.56 -10.93 -8.82
N LEU A 225 19.86 -11.14 -7.71
CA LEU A 225 18.56 -11.79 -7.72
C LEU A 225 17.51 -10.95 -8.47
N ALA A 226 17.49 -9.63 -8.26
CA ALA A 226 16.58 -8.73 -8.98
C ALA A 226 16.77 -8.82 -10.50
N LYS A 227 18.01 -8.91 -11.01
CA LYS A 227 18.27 -9.10 -12.43
C LYS A 227 17.75 -10.44 -12.97
N LYS A 228 17.88 -11.52 -12.18
CA LYS A 228 17.29 -12.82 -12.53
C LYS A 228 15.76 -12.76 -12.58
N VAL A 229 15.15 -12.10 -11.59
CA VAL A 229 13.69 -11.89 -11.54
C VAL A 229 13.22 -11.06 -12.74
N PHE A 230 13.91 -9.96 -13.06
CA PHE A 230 13.65 -9.14 -14.24
C PHE A 230 13.66 -9.98 -15.52
N ASN A 231 14.73 -10.74 -15.78
CA ASN A 231 14.85 -11.61 -16.96
C ASN A 231 13.71 -12.64 -17.01
N THR A 232 13.34 -13.20 -15.86
CA THR A 232 12.26 -14.17 -15.74
C THR A 232 10.91 -13.56 -16.10
N ILE A 233 10.57 -12.38 -15.57
CA ILE A 233 9.31 -11.70 -15.89
C ILE A 233 9.25 -11.33 -17.38
N VAL A 234 10.34 -10.81 -17.94
CA VAL A 234 10.44 -10.49 -19.38
C VAL A 234 10.24 -11.73 -20.25
N ALA A 235 10.86 -12.86 -19.88
CA ALA A 235 10.70 -14.12 -20.61
C ALA A 235 9.27 -14.70 -20.48
N ILE A 236 8.65 -14.61 -19.30
CA ILE A 236 7.25 -15.01 -19.10
C ILE A 236 6.33 -14.16 -19.98
N ALA A 237 6.51 -12.84 -20.00
CA ALA A 237 5.70 -11.95 -20.84
C ALA A 237 5.80 -12.31 -22.33
N LYS A 238 6.97 -12.75 -22.80
CA LYS A 238 7.16 -13.24 -24.17
C LYS A 238 6.43 -14.55 -24.45
N ASP A 239 6.50 -15.51 -23.51
CA ASP A 239 5.79 -16.79 -23.62
C ASP A 239 4.28 -16.59 -23.66
N GLU A 240 3.75 -15.74 -22.79
CA GLU A 240 2.32 -15.42 -22.75
C GLU A 240 1.82 -14.75 -24.04
N MET A 241 2.60 -13.84 -24.63
CA MET A 241 2.24 -13.27 -25.93
C MET A 241 2.35 -14.30 -27.06
N THR A 242 3.36 -15.19 -27.01
CA THR A 242 3.50 -16.28 -27.97
C THR A 242 2.29 -17.21 -27.92
N GLU A 243 1.81 -17.54 -26.72
CA GLU A 243 0.57 -18.30 -26.52
C GLU A 243 -0.65 -17.57 -27.14
N ASN A 244 -0.81 -16.27 -26.85
CA ASN A 244 -1.90 -15.47 -27.40
C ASN A 244 -1.89 -15.44 -28.94
N MET A 245 -0.72 -15.26 -29.54
CA MET A 245 -0.54 -15.26 -30.99
C MET A 245 -0.83 -16.63 -31.60
N HIS A 246 -0.42 -17.72 -30.94
CA HIS A 246 -0.76 -19.09 -31.36
C HIS A 246 -2.28 -19.30 -31.32
N ASN A 247 -2.93 -18.95 -30.21
CA ASN A 247 -4.37 -19.10 -30.06
C ASN A 247 -5.15 -18.25 -31.07
N ALA A 248 -4.71 -17.02 -31.31
CA ALA A 248 -5.27 -16.14 -32.33
C ALA A 248 -5.15 -16.73 -33.75
N ALA A 249 -4.02 -17.33 -34.09
CA ALA A 249 -3.84 -18.00 -35.38
C ALA A 249 -4.78 -19.20 -35.55
N VAL A 250 -5.00 -19.97 -34.47
CA VAL A 250 -5.97 -21.08 -34.46
C VAL A 250 -7.40 -20.59 -34.68
N ILE A 251 -7.80 -19.48 -34.04
CA ILE A 251 -9.14 -18.89 -34.26
C ILE A 251 -9.27 -18.32 -35.67
N LYS A 252 -8.24 -17.62 -36.18
CA LYS A 252 -8.24 -17.09 -37.54
C LYS A 252 -8.41 -18.17 -38.62
N ALA A 253 -7.92 -19.38 -38.36
CA ALA A 253 -8.15 -20.53 -39.25
C ALA A 253 -9.63 -20.99 -39.27
N LYS A 254 -10.42 -20.68 -38.24
CA LYS A 254 -11.87 -20.95 -38.15
C LYS A 254 -12.72 -19.78 -38.65
N GLU A 255 -12.28 -18.56 -38.33
CA GLU A 255 -12.98 -17.32 -38.61
C GLU A 255 -12.05 -16.42 -39.44
N GLU A 256 -12.23 -16.45 -40.76
CA GLU A 256 -11.33 -15.77 -41.72
C GLU A 256 -11.19 -14.25 -41.43
N ASN A 257 -12.25 -13.63 -40.90
CA ASN A 257 -12.29 -12.21 -40.55
C ASN A 257 -11.70 -11.90 -39.15
N PHE A 258 -11.24 -12.89 -38.39
CA PHE A 258 -10.68 -12.67 -37.07
C PHE A 258 -9.29 -12.01 -37.16
N THR A 259 -9.12 -10.90 -36.43
CA THR A 259 -7.85 -10.18 -36.31
C THR A 259 -7.46 -10.00 -34.86
N TYR A 260 -6.23 -10.39 -34.53
CA TYR A 260 -5.64 -10.13 -33.23
C TYR A 260 -4.54 -9.10 -33.35
N ILE A 261 -4.59 -8.07 -32.51
CA ILE A 261 -3.58 -7.02 -32.42
C ILE A 261 -2.95 -7.14 -31.02
N PRO A 262 -1.64 -7.44 -30.93
CA PRO A 262 -0.94 -7.53 -29.65
C PRO A 262 -1.17 -6.29 -28.79
N ASN A 263 -1.39 -6.49 -27.50
CA ASN A 263 -1.60 -5.44 -26.51
C ASN A 263 -2.74 -4.46 -26.87
N ARG A 264 -3.68 -4.84 -27.75
CA ARG A 264 -4.91 -4.07 -28.01
C ARG A 264 -6.17 -4.92 -27.85
N HIS A 265 -6.03 -6.25 -27.87
CA HIS A 265 -7.10 -7.19 -27.67
C HIS A 265 -6.86 -8.08 -26.43
N PRO A 266 -7.94 -8.54 -25.76
CA PRO A 266 -7.85 -9.48 -24.65
C PRO A 266 -7.16 -10.80 -24.99
N ARG A 267 -6.73 -11.52 -23.94
CA ARG A 267 -6.22 -12.89 -24.06
C ARG A 267 -7.22 -13.76 -24.81
N VAL A 268 -6.71 -14.47 -25.80
CA VAL A 268 -7.49 -15.37 -26.65
C VAL A 268 -7.38 -16.78 -26.10
N SER A 269 -8.52 -17.40 -25.80
CA SER A 269 -8.62 -18.79 -25.36
C SER A 269 -9.22 -19.65 -26.47
N VAL A 270 -8.66 -20.83 -26.71
CA VAL A 270 -9.25 -21.84 -27.58
C VAL A 270 -9.95 -22.85 -26.69
N ALA A 271 -11.29 -22.92 -26.76
CA ALA A 271 -12.08 -23.89 -26.01
C ALA A 271 -11.65 -25.33 -26.35
N THR A 272 -11.42 -26.15 -25.32
CA THR A 272 -10.98 -27.55 -25.42
C THR A 272 -12.09 -28.50 -25.87
N ASP A 273 -13.34 -28.06 -25.89
CA ASP A 273 -14.51 -28.95 -25.96
C ASP A 273 -14.97 -29.28 -27.38
N ASN A 274 -14.28 -28.77 -28.41
CA ASN A 274 -14.61 -29.07 -29.81
C ASN A 274 -13.82 -30.29 -30.28
N ALA A 275 -14.41 -31.48 -30.09
CA ALA A 275 -13.87 -32.79 -30.45
C ALA A 275 -13.61 -33.02 -31.96
N GLU A 276 -13.92 -32.05 -32.83
CA GLU A 276 -13.82 -32.21 -34.29
C GLU A 276 -12.42 -31.95 -34.87
N PHE A 277 -11.47 -31.41 -34.09
CA PHE A 277 -10.12 -31.13 -34.61
C PHE A 277 -9.00 -31.37 -33.58
N ASP A 278 -7.98 -32.11 -34.01
CA ASP A 278 -6.74 -32.41 -33.28
C ASP A 278 -5.75 -31.24 -33.36
N TYR A 279 -6.09 -30.10 -32.75
CA TYR A 279 -5.16 -28.96 -32.67
C TYR A 279 -4.20 -29.10 -31.49
N LYS A 280 -2.91 -28.88 -31.75
CA LYS A 280 -1.88 -28.86 -30.71
C LYS A 280 -2.06 -27.62 -29.82
N ILE A 281 -2.56 -27.86 -28.60
CA ILE A 281 -2.65 -26.84 -27.55
C ILE A 281 -1.24 -26.31 -27.25
N TYR A 282 -1.09 -24.98 -27.17
CA TYR A 282 0.16 -24.37 -26.72
C TYR A 282 0.41 -24.74 -25.27
N LYS A 283 1.59 -25.30 -24.98
CA LYS A 283 2.01 -25.58 -23.61
C LYS A 283 2.87 -24.41 -23.14
N SER A 284 2.39 -23.68 -22.13
CA SER A 284 3.18 -22.62 -21.51
C SER A 284 4.52 -23.19 -21.02
N LYS A 285 5.57 -22.39 -21.20
CA LYS A 285 6.93 -22.70 -20.77
C LYS A 285 7.27 -22.03 -19.44
N ARG A 286 6.27 -21.56 -18.68
CA ARG A 286 6.48 -20.80 -17.45
C ARG A 286 7.45 -21.47 -16.48
N ASP A 287 7.26 -22.75 -16.18
CA ASP A 287 8.14 -23.48 -15.25
C ASP A 287 9.56 -23.65 -15.81
N GLU A 288 9.69 -23.91 -17.12
CA GLU A 288 10.99 -23.99 -17.81
C GLU A 288 11.73 -22.64 -17.78
N ILE A 289 10.99 -21.54 -17.93
CA ILE A 289 11.51 -20.17 -17.87
C ILE A 289 11.99 -19.82 -16.46
N ILE A 290 11.21 -20.15 -15.42
CA ILE A 290 11.60 -19.96 -14.02
C ILE A 290 12.88 -20.76 -13.71
N GLU A 291 12.92 -22.02 -14.13
CA GLU A 291 14.09 -22.87 -13.95
C GLU A 291 15.32 -22.29 -14.67
N HIS A 292 15.16 -21.82 -15.91
CA HIS A 292 16.27 -21.31 -16.72
C HIS A 292 16.82 -19.97 -16.19
N TYR A 293 15.97 -18.98 -15.96
CA TYR A 293 16.41 -17.62 -15.63
C TYR A 293 16.55 -17.37 -14.13
N LEU A 294 15.66 -17.91 -13.29
CA LEU A 294 15.65 -17.62 -11.86
C LEU A 294 16.49 -18.61 -11.06
N VAL A 295 16.34 -19.91 -11.32
CA VAL A 295 17.09 -20.96 -10.61
C VAL A 295 18.53 -21.02 -11.13
N HIS A 296 18.71 -21.28 -12.43
CA HIS A 296 20.05 -21.39 -13.03
C HIS A 296 20.74 -20.05 -13.29
N GLY A 297 20.00 -18.94 -13.33
CA GLY A 297 20.60 -17.61 -13.51
C GLY A 297 21.15 -17.35 -14.90
N CYS A 298 20.58 -17.97 -15.95
CA CYS A 298 21.01 -17.75 -17.32
C CYS A 298 20.83 -16.28 -17.73
N ASN A 299 21.76 -15.78 -18.54
CA ASN A 299 21.69 -14.42 -19.07
C ASN A 299 20.65 -14.31 -20.18
N MET A 300 20.07 -13.13 -20.33
CA MET A 300 19.13 -12.81 -21.41
C MET A 300 19.80 -11.92 -22.44
N GLU A 301 19.47 -12.14 -23.73
CA GLU A 301 19.85 -11.22 -24.79
C GLU A 301 18.80 -10.11 -24.92
N TYR A 302 19.24 -8.86 -24.83
CA TYR A 302 18.37 -7.68 -24.87
C TYR A 302 18.29 -7.03 -26.26
N SER A 303 19.12 -7.48 -27.22
CA SER A 303 19.07 -7.00 -28.60
C SER A 303 17.77 -7.44 -29.28
N ASN A 304 17.13 -6.52 -30.00
CA ASN A 304 15.87 -6.72 -30.76
C ASN A 304 14.57 -6.69 -29.95
N PHE A 305 14.54 -5.98 -28.82
CA PHE A 305 13.30 -5.81 -28.06
C PHE A 305 12.23 -5.01 -28.82
N ASN A 306 11.16 -5.71 -29.20
CA ASN A 306 9.91 -5.17 -29.75
C ASN A 306 8.76 -5.42 -28.78
N ILE A 307 8.09 -4.37 -28.32
CA ILE A 307 7.05 -4.45 -27.28
C ILE A 307 5.86 -5.33 -27.69
N SER A 308 5.56 -5.44 -28.99
CA SER A 308 4.46 -6.28 -29.50
C SER A 308 4.69 -7.78 -29.34
N ASP A 309 5.94 -8.20 -29.10
CA ASP A 309 6.28 -9.61 -28.87
C ASP A 309 6.07 -10.04 -27.41
N TYR A 310 5.60 -9.13 -26.55
CA TYR A 310 5.51 -9.33 -25.11
C TYR A 310 4.14 -8.91 -24.58
N ASN A 311 3.64 -9.65 -23.59
CA ASN A 311 2.43 -9.32 -22.87
C ASN A 311 2.66 -8.07 -22.01
N LEU A 312 2.00 -6.97 -22.36
CA LEU A 312 2.17 -5.69 -21.69
C LEU A 312 1.79 -5.74 -20.20
N ASN A 313 0.71 -6.46 -19.86
CA ASN A 313 0.25 -6.59 -18.48
C ASN A 313 1.33 -7.17 -17.58
N THR A 314 1.94 -8.28 -18.01
CA THR A 314 3.02 -8.94 -17.28
C THR A 314 4.30 -8.10 -17.28
N LEU A 315 4.58 -7.38 -18.38
CA LEU A 315 5.72 -6.47 -18.42
C LEU A 315 5.62 -5.32 -17.42
N CYS A 316 4.43 -4.84 -17.04
CA CYS A 316 4.33 -3.79 -16.03
C CYS A 316 4.95 -4.19 -14.68
N TYR A 317 4.93 -5.49 -14.33
CA TYR A 317 5.52 -6.01 -13.09
C TYR A 317 7.05 -5.97 -13.06
N ILE A 318 7.72 -5.66 -14.18
CA ILE A 318 9.16 -5.38 -14.13
C ILE A 318 9.44 -4.15 -13.27
N ALA A 319 8.52 -3.19 -13.18
CA ALA A 319 8.72 -1.92 -12.50
C ALA A 319 9.21 -2.12 -11.06
N ASN A 320 8.62 -3.04 -10.30
CA ASN A 320 9.03 -3.33 -8.92
C ASN A 320 9.77 -4.67 -8.76
N CYS A 321 10.55 -5.10 -9.75
CA CYS A 321 11.38 -6.31 -9.66
C CYS A 321 12.63 -6.17 -8.77
N GLY A 322 12.90 -4.96 -8.24
CA GLY A 322 14.06 -4.63 -7.39
C GLY A 322 15.22 -3.94 -8.09
N LEU A 323 15.16 -3.76 -9.42
CA LEU A 323 16.14 -2.96 -10.16
C LEU A 323 15.83 -1.46 -10.08
N SER A 324 16.86 -0.64 -10.31
CA SER A 324 16.76 0.83 -10.36
C SER A 324 17.12 1.34 -11.75
N LEU A 325 16.79 2.61 -12.03
CA LEU A 325 17.05 3.27 -13.33
C LEU A 325 18.54 3.37 -13.72
N SER A 326 19.45 2.99 -12.82
CA SER A 326 20.87 2.80 -13.13
C SER A 326 21.18 1.56 -14.00
N ASP A 327 20.30 0.56 -14.03
CA ASP A 327 20.44 -0.61 -14.92
C ASP A 327 19.87 -0.26 -16.30
N ALA A 328 20.73 -0.26 -17.32
CA ALA A 328 20.41 0.24 -18.65
C ALA A 328 19.35 -0.62 -19.38
N ASP A 329 19.41 -1.94 -19.23
CA ASP A 329 18.43 -2.84 -19.87
C ASP A 329 17.06 -2.65 -19.23
N PHE A 330 17.02 -2.60 -17.89
CA PHE A 330 15.80 -2.34 -17.14
C PHE A 330 15.20 -0.98 -17.52
N LYS A 331 16.01 0.10 -17.52
CA LYS A 331 15.55 1.43 -17.94
C LYS A 331 14.95 1.39 -19.34
N SER A 332 15.62 0.74 -20.30
CA SER A 332 15.14 0.64 -21.69
C SER A 332 13.81 -0.11 -21.79
N TYR A 333 13.67 -1.25 -21.11
CA TYR A 333 12.42 -2.02 -21.11
C TYR A 333 11.30 -1.26 -20.43
N LEU A 334 11.55 -0.66 -19.27
CA LEU A 334 10.55 0.12 -18.53
C LEU A 334 10.05 1.32 -19.32
N THR A 335 10.95 2.07 -19.98
CA THR A 335 10.56 3.19 -20.85
C THR A 335 9.60 2.73 -21.93
N LYS A 336 9.94 1.66 -22.67
CA LYS A 336 9.07 1.13 -23.74
C LYS A 336 7.74 0.59 -23.21
N THR A 337 7.75 -0.06 -22.04
CA THR A 337 6.52 -0.50 -21.35
C THR A 337 5.62 0.69 -21.03
N LEU A 338 6.18 1.76 -20.46
CA LEU A 338 5.44 2.99 -20.16
C LEU A 338 4.83 3.61 -21.42
N LEU A 339 5.63 3.79 -22.48
CA LEU A 339 5.17 4.38 -23.74
C LEU A 339 3.99 3.59 -24.32
N GLU A 340 4.10 2.26 -24.33
CA GLU A 340 3.04 1.40 -24.87
C GLU A 340 1.81 1.37 -23.97
N MET A 341 1.98 1.41 -22.65
CA MET A 341 0.89 1.52 -21.69
C MET A 341 0.07 2.79 -21.90
N VAL A 342 0.73 3.95 -22.08
CA VAL A 342 0.05 5.22 -22.39
C VAL A 342 -0.69 5.13 -23.73
N ASN A 343 -0.07 4.55 -24.76
CA ASN A 343 -0.74 4.33 -26.04
C ASN A 343 -1.99 3.46 -25.91
N VAL A 344 -1.93 2.37 -25.13
CA VAL A 344 -3.05 1.47 -24.88
C VAL A 344 -4.22 2.18 -24.19
N ILE A 345 -3.93 2.93 -23.12
CA ILE A 345 -4.94 3.67 -22.35
C ILE A 345 -5.61 4.72 -23.24
N PHE A 346 -4.89 5.29 -24.20
CA PHE A 346 -5.43 6.20 -25.19
C PHE A 346 -6.30 5.50 -26.26
N GLU A 347 -5.78 4.45 -26.87
CA GLU A 347 -6.36 3.84 -28.08
C GLU A 347 -7.52 2.88 -27.79
N VAL A 348 -7.55 2.25 -26.61
CA VAL A 348 -8.50 1.15 -26.33
C VAL A 348 -9.46 1.52 -25.20
N ARG A 349 -10.75 1.65 -25.54
CA ARG A 349 -11.80 2.02 -24.57
C ARG A 349 -11.91 1.07 -23.38
N GLU A 350 -11.74 -0.23 -23.61
CA GLU A 350 -11.83 -1.27 -22.57
C GLU A 350 -10.45 -1.89 -22.28
N TYR A 351 -9.41 -1.05 -22.22
CA TYR A 351 -8.03 -1.50 -21.97
C TYR A 351 -7.92 -2.37 -20.71
N TYR A 352 -8.73 -2.09 -19.68
CA TYR A 352 -8.78 -2.82 -18.41
C TYR A 352 -9.06 -4.32 -18.55
N LYS A 353 -9.57 -4.79 -19.70
CA LYS A 353 -9.77 -6.22 -19.99
C LYS A 353 -8.47 -6.98 -20.21
N PHE A 354 -7.36 -6.30 -20.43
CA PHE A 354 -6.06 -6.94 -20.70
C PHE A 354 -4.85 -6.19 -20.16
N LEU A 355 -5.02 -4.92 -19.76
CA LEU A 355 -4.08 -4.15 -18.97
C LEU A 355 -4.82 -3.77 -17.68
N ASP A 356 -4.70 -4.62 -16.66
CA ASP A 356 -5.47 -4.48 -15.44
C ASP A 356 -4.93 -3.37 -14.52
N ILE A 357 -5.73 -3.01 -13.52
CA ILE A 357 -5.40 -1.93 -12.57
C ILE A 357 -4.16 -2.28 -11.74
N TYR A 358 -3.92 -3.56 -11.43
CA TYR A 358 -2.75 -3.97 -10.65
C TYR A 358 -1.46 -3.74 -11.44
N ALA A 359 -1.45 -4.11 -12.72
CA ALA A 359 -0.33 -3.87 -13.63
C ALA A 359 -0.04 -2.38 -13.77
N ILE A 360 -1.06 -1.54 -14.00
CA ILE A 360 -0.87 -0.08 -14.07
C ILE A 360 -0.30 0.45 -12.76
N SER A 361 -0.85 0.02 -11.62
CA SER A 361 -0.39 0.46 -10.30
C SER A 361 1.05 0.05 -9.98
N GLU A 362 1.58 -1.05 -10.53
CA GLU A 362 3.01 -1.37 -10.40
C GLU A 362 3.89 -0.28 -11.00
N VAL A 363 3.49 0.27 -12.15
CA VAL A 363 4.22 1.35 -12.83
C VAL A 363 4.03 2.66 -12.07
N GLU A 364 2.79 2.98 -11.64
CA GLU A 364 2.49 4.15 -10.79
C GLU A 364 3.35 4.15 -9.52
N ASP A 365 3.37 3.04 -8.78
CA ASP A 365 4.11 2.87 -7.52
C ASP A 365 5.63 3.02 -7.72
N PHE A 366 6.17 2.49 -8.82
CA PHE A 366 7.60 2.59 -9.10
C PHE A 366 8.02 4.03 -9.36
N PHE A 367 7.31 4.74 -10.24
CA PHE A 367 7.62 6.14 -10.54
C PHE A 367 7.37 7.01 -9.30
N GLY A 368 6.28 6.81 -8.57
CA GLY A 368 6.02 7.49 -7.29
C GLY A 368 7.15 7.28 -6.27
N THR A 369 7.68 6.06 -6.17
CA THR A 369 8.84 5.75 -5.32
C THR A 369 10.13 6.40 -5.82
N CYS A 370 10.35 6.45 -7.13
CA CYS A 370 11.53 7.12 -7.70
C CYS A 370 11.53 8.62 -7.42
N LEU A 371 10.36 9.27 -7.47
CA LEU A 371 10.22 10.68 -7.13
C LEU A 371 10.42 10.92 -5.63
N THR A 372 9.84 10.09 -4.76
CA THR A 372 9.83 10.35 -3.31
C THR A 372 11.10 9.86 -2.59
N ASN A 373 11.58 8.66 -2.91
CA ASN A 373 12.62 7.97 -2.15
C ASN A 373 13.96 7.82 -2.88
N GLY A 374 14.05 8.24 -4.16
CA GLY A 374 15.21 7.96 -5.02
C GLY A 374 16.02 9.18 -5.48
N ASN A 375 17.34 9.01 -5.61
CA ASN A 375 18.20 9.98 -6.32
C ASN A 375 17.94 10.00 -7.85
N PHE A 376 17.04 9.14 -8.33
CA PHE A 376 16.71 8.96 -9.74
C PHE A 376 15.49 9.77 -10.18
N TYR A 377 15.03 10.76 -9.39
CA TYR A 377 13.83 11.53 -9.74
C TYR A 377 13.96 12.21 -11.11
N LYS A 378 15.17 12.69 -11.48
CA LYS A 378 15.40 13.29 -12.80
C LYS A 378 15.23 12.27 -13.92
N ASP A 379 15.87 11.11 -13.81
CA ASP A 379 15.71 10.01 -14.78
C ASP A 379 14.23 9.58 -14.89
N ALA A 380 13.52 9.52 -13.76
CA ALA A 380 12.11 9.16 -13.71
C ALA A 380 11.25 10.20 -14.45
N VAL A 381 11.45 11.49 -14.18
CA VAL A 381 10.78 12.59 -14.86
C VAL A 381 11.15 12.61 -16.35
N ASP A 382 12.40 12.38 -16.72
CA ASP A 382 12.82 12.31 -18.13
C ASP A 382 12.06 11.21 -18.87
N ILE A 383 11.96 10.01 -18.30
CA ILE A 383 11.20 8.89 -18.89
C ILE A 383 9.69 9.22 -19.01
N LEU A 384 9.12 9.93 -18.03
CA LEU A 384 7.71 10.32 -18.04
C LEU A 384 7.39 11.39 -19.08
N PHE A 385 8.36 12.12 -19.64
CA PHE A 385 8.06 13.28 -20.50
C PHE A 385 8.77 13.29 -21.85
N ASP A 386 10.00 12.76 -21.98
CA ASP A 386 10.85 13.07 -23.14
C ASP A 386 10.41 12.37 -24.44
N ASP A 387 9.94 11.12 -24.36
CA ASP A 387 9.57 10.31 -25.53
C ASP A 387 8.05 10.12 -25.68
N ILE A 388 7.25 10.80 -24.86
CA ILE A 388 5.79 10.68 -24.85
C ILE A 388 5.18 11.42 -26.03
N ASN A 389 4.31 10.73 -26.77
CA ASN A 389 3.47 11.40 -27.75
C ASN A 389 2.27 12.08 -27.07
N PHE A 390 2.41 13.37 -26.78
CA PHE A 390 1.37 14.16 -26.11
C PHE A 390 0.04 14.26 -26.90
N GLU A 391 0.02 13.97 -28.20
CA GLU A 391 -1.24 13.86 -28.97
C GLU A 391 -2.08 12.65 -28.55
N LYS A 392 -1.45 11.65 -27.93
CA LYS A 392 -2.07 10.43 -27.40
C LYS A 392 -2.31 10.51 -25.89
N LEU A 393 -2.67 11.69 -25.39
CA LEU A 393 -3.12 11.85 -24.00
C LEU A 393 -4.62 12.12 -23.97
N ASN A 394 -5.31 11.37 -23.11
CA ASN A 394 -6.69 11.57 -22.74
C ASN A 394 -6.79 11.69 -21.20
N GLN A 395 -7.99 11.95 -20.69
CA GLN A 395 -8.22 12.09 -19.25
C GLN A 395 -7.73 10.89 -18.43
N GLU A 396 -7.91 9.65 -18.93
CA GLU A 396 -7.45 8.44 -18.25
C GLU A 396 -5.92 8.36 -18.19
N SER A 397 -5.23 8.75 -19.27
CA SER A 397 -3.77 8.86 -19.28
C SER A 397 -3.32 9.92 -18.27
N CYS A 398 -3.98 11.07 -18.20
CA CYS A 398 -3.65 12.13 -17.24
C CYS A 398 -3.88 11.69 -15.78
N LYS A 399 -4.90 10.85 -15.49
CA LYS A 399 -5.08 10.25 -14.15
C LYS A 399 -3.87 9.41 -13.73
N PHE A 400 -3.28 8.65 -14.64
CA PHE A 400 -2.05 7.90 -14.36
C PHE A 400 -0.90 8.83 -13.90
N TYR A 401 -0.69 9.95 -14.61
CA TYR A 401 0.30 10.96 -14.21
C TYR A 401 -0.03 11.59 -12.85
N ASN A 402 -1.30 11.90 -12.61
CA ASN A 402 -1.75 12.51 -11.36
C ASN A 402 -1.57 11.59 -10.15
N LYS A 403 -1.81 10.28 -10.31
CA LYS A 403 -1.51 9.29 -9.25
C LYS A 403 -0.01 9.17 -8.95
N ILE A 404 0.85 9.31 -9.96
CA ILE A 404 2.30 9.39 -9.70
C ILE A 404 2.62 10.65 -8.90
N ALA A 405 2.06 11.79 -9.28
CA ALA A 405 2.27 13.08 -8.59
C ALA A 405 1.72 13.10 -7.16
N SER A 406 0.63 12.38 -6.88
CA SER A 406 0.04 12.31 -5.53
C SER A 406 0.97 11.67 -4.49
N ASN A 407 1.92 10.82 -4.92
CA ASN A 407 3.00 10.35 -4.04
C ASN A 407 3.90 11.50 -3.56
N VAL A 408 4.22 12.45 -4.43
CA VAL A 408 5.04 13.64 -4.08
C VAL A 408 4.27 14.53 -3.11
N MET A 409 2.96 14.68 -3.28
CA MET A 409 2.09 15.40 -2.35
C MET A 409 2.18 14.83 -0.93
N ILE A 410 1.96 13.52 -0.76
CA ILE A 410 2.01 12.88 0.56
C ILE A 410 3.39 13.04 1.18
N ALA A 411 4.45 12.84 0.39
CA ALA A 411 5.82 12.94 0.87
C ALA A 411 6.19 14.38 1.30
N TYR A 412 5.74 15.39 0.55
CA TYR A 412 5.92 16.80 0.91
C TYR A 412 5.17 17.17 2.20
N PHE A 413 3.94 16.69 2.32
CA PHE A 413 3.10 16.89 3.52
C PHE A 413 3.76 16.29 4.77
N ASP A 414 4.26 15.05 4.68
CA ASP A 414 4.89 14.31 5.78
C ASP A 414 6.27 14.88 6.18
N ALA A 415 6.99 15.49 5.23
CA ALA A 415 8.31 16.07 5.44
C ALA A 415 8.32 17.41 6.21
N PHE A 416 7.23 17.83 6.86
CA PHE A 416 7.11 19.13 7.53
C PHE A 416 8.18 19.43 8.59
N SER A 417 8.84 18.40 9.13
CA SER A 417 9.92 18.54 10.11
C SER A 417 11.32 18.45 9.49
N ASP A 418 11.44 18.19 8.18
CA ASP A 418 12.69 18.01 7.46
C ASP A 418 12.79 19.00 6.29
N ILE A 419 13.53 20.09 6.53
CA ILE A 419 13.69 21.21 5.59
C ILE A 419 14.44 20.76 4.32
N GLU A 420 15.42 19.86 4.45
CA GLU A 420 16.19 19.38 3.30
C GLU A 420 15.31 18.51 2.39
N LEU A 421 14.49 17.66 3.01
CA LEU A 421 13.56 16.80 2.30
C LEU A 421 12.45 17.61 1.61
N ARG A 422 11.89 18.65 2.26
CA ARG A 422 10.95 19.58 1.60
C ARG A 422 11.55 20.24 0.37
N LYS A 423 12.74 20.83 0.51
CA LYS A 423 13.44 21.50 -0.60
C LYS A 423 13.66 20.55 -1.79
N ARG A 424 14.00 19.29 -1.52
CA ARG A 424 14.14 18.27 -2.57
C ARG A 424 12.82 18.04 -3.33
N TYR A 425 11.68 17.98 -2.65
CA TYR A 425 10.38 17.84 -3.31
C TYR A 425 10.00 19.10 -4.10
N GLU A 426 10.33 20.29 -3.61
CA GLU A 426 10.18 21.51 -4.41
C GLU A 426 11.00 21.46 -5.71
N ASP A 427 12.25 20.97 -5.63
CA ASP A 427 13.12 20.80 -6.80
C ASP A 427 12.55 19.79 -7.80
N ILE A 428 11.87 18.74 -7.32
CA ILE A 428 11.14 17.79 -8.17
C ILE A 428 9.98 18.47 -8.88
N ILE A 429 9.14 19.22 -8.15
CA ILE A 429 7.99 19.93 -8.72
C ILE A 429 8.46 20.96 -9.75
N LYS A 430 9.53 21.71 -9.47
CA LYS A 430 10.14 22.66 -10.42
C LYS A 430 10.66 21.95 -11.67
N TYR A 431 11.23 20.75 -11.54
CA TYR A 431 11.68 19.98 -12.70
C TYR A 431 10.52 19.46 -13.55
N ILE A 432 9.43 19.01 -12.91
CA ILE A 432 8.19 18.64 -13.61
C ILE A 432 7.60 19.87 -14.32
N GLU A 433 7.55 21.04 -13.66
CA GLU A 433 7.10 22.31 -14.25
C GLU A 433 7.91 22.65 -15.51
N GLN A 434 9.23 22.50 -15.45
CA GLN A 434 10.11 22.70 -16.61
C GLN A 434 9.74 21.76 -17.77
N LYS A 435 9.54 20.45 -17.52
CA LYS A 435 9.13 19.51 -18.58
C LYS A 435 7.76 19.86 -19.17
N ILE A 436 6.78 20.18 -18.32
CA ILE A 436 5.44 20.59 -18.77
C ILE A 436 5.51 21.85 -19.63
N SER A 437 6.35 22.83 -19.26
CA SER A 437 6.50 24.08 -20.01
C SER A 437 7.00 23.89 -21.45
N LEU A 438 7.76 22.81 -21.70
CA LEU A 438 8.32 22.45 -23.00
C LEU A 438 7.32 21.72 -23.92
N ILE A 439 6.17 21.29 -23.40
CA ILE A 439 5.11 20.65 -24.18
C ILE A 439 4.50 21.67 -25.14
N LYS A 440 4.57 21.38 -26.45
CA LYS A 440 4.03 22.26 -27.50
C LYS A 440 2.50 22.18 -27.63
N LEU A 441 1.91 21.04 -27.29
CA LEU A 441 0.47 20.83 -27.40
C LEU A 441 -0.24 21.45 -26.19
N GLU A 442 -0.84 22.62 -26.37
CA GLU A 442 -1.47 23.39 -25.28
C GLU A 442 -2.52 22.62 -24.49
N ARG A 443 -3.32 21.77 -25.14
CA ARG A 443 -4.28 20.92 -24.45
C ARG A 443 -3.59 19.98 -23.45
N ALA A 444 -2.60 19.21 -23.90
CA ALA A 444 -1.87 18.27 -23.05
C ALA A 444 -1.09 18.99 -21.95
N LYS A 445 -0.49 20.13 -22.29
CA LYS A 445 0.18 21.01 -21.32
C LYS A 445 -0.78 21.43 -20.21
N LYS A 446 -1.97 21.92 -20.55
CA LYS A 446 -3.02 22.32 -19.59
C LYS A 446 -3.45 21.14 -18.72
N GLU A 447 -3.76 19.98 -19.32
CA GLU A 447 -4.21 18.80 -18.55
C GLU A 447 -3.13 18.33 -17.54
N LEU A 448 -1.85 18.32 -17.94
CA LEU A 448 -0.75 17.88 -17.08
C LEU A 448 -0.35 18.89 -15.99
N THR A 449 -0.80 20.16 -16.05
CA THR A 449 -0.56 21.11 -14.95
C THR A 449 -1.15 20.64 -13.62
N SER A 450 -2.16 19.76 -13.65
CA SER A 450 -2.72 19.13 -12.44
C SER A 450 -1.69 18.36 -11.62
N MET A 451 -0.61 17.84 -12.24
CA MET A 451 0.52 17.23 -11.50
C MET A 451 1.23 18.23 -10.58
N LEU A 452 1.26 19.51 -10.93
CA LEU A 452 1.91 20.57 -10.15
C LEU A 452 1.07 21.00 -8.95
N MET A 453 -0.21 20.66 -8.95
CA MET A 453 -1.14 21.07 -7.90
C MET A 453 -0.96 20.31 -6.60
N LEU A 454 -0.13 19.26 -6.57
CA LEU A 454 -0.11 18.28 -5.47
C LEU A 454 -1.50 17.62 -5.34
N THR A 455 -1.95 17.01 -6.43
CA THR A 455 -3.29 16.42 -6.61
C THR A 455 -3.60 15.27 -5.64
N THR A 456 -4.89 15.14 -5.28
CA THR A 456 -5.43 14.05 -4.45
C THR A 456 -5.86 12.82 -5.25
N GLU A 457 -5.57 12.76 -6.56
CA GLU A 457 -5.91 11.62 -7.42
C GLU A 457 -5.36 10.30 -6.85
N GLY A 458 -6.24 9.29 -6.71
CA GLY A 458 -5.91 8.01 -6.10
C GLY A 458 -5.96 7.97 -4.57
N LEU A 459 -6.24 9.09 -3.89
CA LEU A 459 -6.24 9.21 -2.43
C LEU A 459 -7.63 9.28 -1.80
N SER A 460 -8.65 8.71 -2.44
CA SER A 460 -10.06 8.78 -2.01
C SER A 460 -10.35 8.29 -0.59
N MET A 461 -9.43 7.54 0.04
CA MET A 461 -9.55 7.06 1.42
C MET A 461 -8.61 7.76 2.42
N VAL A 462 -7.70 8.63 1.96
CA VAL A 462 -6.73 9.31 2.82
C VAL A 462 -7.32 10.64 3.28
N ASN A 463 -7.46 10.80 4.58
CA ASN A 463 -7.85 12.08 5.19
C ASN A 463 -6.65 12.69 5.90
N LEU A 464 -5.96 13.62 5.24
CA LEU A 464 -4.76 14.27 5.77
C LEU A 464 -5.06 15.20 6.95
N ASN A 465 -6.32 15.60 7.17
CA ASN A 465 -6.71 16.36 8.36
C ASN A 465 -6.53 15.58 9.67
N LYS A 466 -6.31 14.27 9.60
CA LYS A 466 -5.97 13.44 10.77
C LYS A 466 -4.45 13.36 11.03
N CYS A 467 -3.64 13.82 10.10
CA CYS A 467 -2.19 13.80 10.18
C CYS A 467 -1.68 15.17 10.64
N ASN A 468 -0.53 15.23 11.30
CA ASN A 468 0.09 16.50 11.69
C ASN A 468 0.96 17.03 10.55
N THR A 469 0.90 18.33 10.27
CA THR A 469 1.82 19.02 9.36
C THR A 469 1.94 20.48 9.76
N LYS A 470 2.98 21.15 9.26
CA LYS A 470 3.21 22.60 9.39
C LYS A 470 3.85 23.14 8.13
N TYR A 471 3.75 24.44 7.91
CA TYR A 471 4.43 25.12 6.79
C TYR A 471 5.25 26.29 7.32
N SER A 472 6.54 26.28 6.99
CA SER A 472 7.38 27.45 7.17
C SER A 472 6.96 28.55 6.19
N PHE A 473 7.37 29.78 6.45
CA PHE A 473 7.14 30.89 5.52
C PHE A 473 7.68 30.57 4.11
N ALA A 474 8.85 29.94 4.00
CA ALA A 474 9.43 29.54 2.72
C ALA A 474 8.54 28.55 1.96
N ASP A 475 7.98 27.56 2.65
CA ASP A 475 7.05 26.58 2.05
C ASP A 475 5.81 27.29 1.50
N LYS A 476 5.24 28.23 2.26
CA LYS A 476 4.05 29.00 1.84
C LYS A 476 4.35 29.87 0.62
N ILE A 477 5.55 30.46 0.53
CA ILE A 477 5.98 31.21 -0.65
C ILE A 477 6.07 30.29 -1.86
N PHE A 478 6.73 29.13 -1.73
CA PHE A 478 6.82 28.15 -2.81
C PHE A 478 5.44 27.68 -3.29
N LEU A 479 4.55 27.33 -2.37
CA LEU A 479 3.19 26.90 -2.70
C LEU A 479 2.40 28.02 -3.40
N ASN A 480 2.51 29.26 -2.93
CA ASN A 480 1.89 30.41 -3.59
C ASN A 480 2.44 30.64 -5.02
N GLU A 481 3.73 30.45 -5.24
CA GLU A 481 4.33 30.59 -6.57
C GLU A 481 3.79 29.56 -7.57
N ILE A 482 3.66 28.29 -7.15
CA ILE A 482 3.14 27.22 -8.00
C ILE A 482 1.63 27.38 -8.20
N TRP A 483 0.85 27.50 -7.12
CA TRP A 483 -0.60 27.58 -7.21
C TRP A 483 -1.07 28.89 -7.84
N GLY A 484 -0.37 30.00 -7.62
CA GLY A 484 -0.68 31.28 -8.27
C GLY A 484 -0.58 31.24 -9.81
N LYS A 485 0.19 30.30 -10.38
CA LYS A 485 0.33 30.10 -11.82
C LYS A 485 -0.70 29.13 -12.43
N TYR A 486 -1.06 28.07 -11.69
CA TYR A 486 -1.74 26.90 -12.29
C TYR A 486 -3.08 26.55 -11.64
N ALA A 487 -3.39 27.09 -10.45
CA ALA A 487 -4.61 26.72 -9.72
C ALA A 487 -5.90 27.07 -10.47
N ASN A 488 -5.89 28.14 -11.26
CA ASN A 488 -7.04 28.57 -12.06
C ASN A 488 -7.46 27.51 -13.09
N LEU A 489 -6.53 26.68 -13.55
CA LEU A 489 -6.79 25.60 -14.49
C LEU A 489 -7.46 24.39 -13.81
N ASN A 490 -7.33 24.26 -12.48
CA ASN A 490 -7.78 23.12 -11.68
C ASN A 490 -8.42 23.59 -10.35
N PHE A 491 -9.34 24.55 -10.42
CA PHE A 491 -9.86 25.26 -9.23
C PHE A 491 -10.51 24.35 -8.18
N GLU A 492 -11.36 23.41 -8.60
CA GLU A 492 -12.03 22.50 -7.67
C GLU A 492 -11.02 21.63 -6.91
N ASP A 493 -10.02 21.09 -7.61
CA ASP A 493 -8.92 20.33 -7.00
C ASP A 493 -8.11 21.20 -6.05
N TYR A 494 -7.83 22.45 -6.44
CA TYR A 494 -7.12 23.40 -5.59
C TYR A 494 -7.82 23.61 -4.24
N MET A 495 -9.15 23.74 -4.24
CA MET A 495 -9.93 23.89 -3.01
C MET A 495 -9.82 22.65 -2.13
N VAL A 496 -9.93 21.45 -2.71
CA VAL A 496 -9.75 20.19 -1.97
C VAL A 496 -8.33 20.09 -1.38
N ILE A 497 -7.31 20.49 -2.13
CA ILE A 497 -5.92 20.49 -1.69
C ILE A 497 -5.73 21.46 -0.52
N LEU A 498 -6.20 22.71 -0.61
CA LEU A 498 -6.11 23.67 0.50
C LEU A 498 -6.72 23.14 1.79
N TYR A 499 -7.87 22.46 1.66
CA TYR A 499 -8.52 21.82 2.79
C TYR A 499 -7.66 20.69 3.39
N GLN A 500 -7.14 19.78 2.56
CA GLN A 500 -6.29 18.66 3.00
C GLN A 500 -4.94 19.11 3.58
N PHE A 501 -4.40 20.24 3.09
CA PHE A 501 -3.14 20.82 3.55
C PHE A 501 -3.29 21.67 4.82
N HIS A 502 -4.47 21.67 5.45
CA HIS A 502 -4.81 22.44 6.66
C HIS A 502 -4.79 23.95 6.40
N ILE A 503 -5.96 24.50 6.06
CA ILE A 503 -6.18 25.94 5.83
C ILE A 503 -5.52 26.82 6.91
N SER A 504 -5.67 26.44 8.18
CA SER A 504 -5.12 27.19 9.31
C SER A 504 -3.59 27.30 9.30
N GLU A 505 -2.88 26.28 8.79
CA GLU A 505 -1.42 26.29 8.71
C GLU A 505 -0.92 27.04 7.47
N LEU A 506 -1.75 27.16 6.42
CA LEU A 506 -1.42 27.88 5.18
C LEU A 506 -1.72 29.38 5.24
N LEU A 507 -2.69 29.78 6.06
CA LEU A 507 -3.05 31.19 6.26
C LEU A 507 -1.95 31.96 7.02
N PRO A 508 -1.87 33.30 6.84
CA PRO A 508 -2.64 34.10 5.87
C PRO A 508 -2.06 34.11 4.45
N GLU A 509 -0.82 33.66 4.25
CA GLU A 509 -0.08 33.86 3.00
C GLU A 509 -0.78 33.30 1.76
N ILE A 510 -1.55 32.22 1.93
CA ILE A 510 -2.22 31.55 0.82
C ILE A 510 -3.34 32.35 0.14
N LEU A 511 -3.79 33.43 0.78
CA LEU A 511 -4.74 34.37 0.19
C LEU A 511 -4.23 34.97 -1.12
N ILE A 512 -2.91 35.11 -1.29
CA ILE A 512 -2.29 35.69 -2.49
C ILE A 512 -2.59 34.83 -3.72
N SER A 513 -2.29 33.53 -3.66
CA SER A 513 -2.56 32.63 -4.78
C SER A 513 -4.05 32.38 -4.97
N LEU A 514 -4.86 32.35 -3.90
CA LEU A 514 -6.32 32.27 -4.02
C LEU A 514 -6.90 33.48 -4.76
N SER A 515 -6.44 34.69 -4.42
CA SER A 515 -6.85 35.93 -5.07
C SER A 515 -6.56 35.92 -6.56
N SER A 516 -5.31 35.64 -6.94
CA SER A 516 -4.90 35.47 -8.34
C SER A 516 -5.72 34.40 -9.06
N CYS A 517 -5.96 33.27 -8.39
CA CYS A 517 -6.72 32.18 -8.96
C CYS A 517 -8.16 32.59 -9.28
N LEU A 518 -8.85 33.25 -8.35
CA LEU A 518 -10.23 33.73 -8.52
C LEU A 518 -10.31 34.76 -9.65
N GLU A 519 -9.38 35.71 -9.72
CA GLU A 519 -9.33 36.69 -10.82
C GLU A 519 -9.23 36.02 -12.19
N ASN A 520 -8.38 35.00 -12.32
CA ASN A 520 -8.14 34.30 -13.58
C ASN A 520 -9.28 33.40 -14.06
N ILE A 521 -10.26 33.07 -13.20
CA ILE A 521 -11.41 32.21 -13.59
C ILE A 521 -12.69 33.01 -13.84
N LYS A 522 -12.66 34.34 -13.73
CA LYS A 522 -13.85 35.22 -13.90
C LYS A 522 -14.32 35.40 -15.34
N ASP A 523 -13.53 34.99 -16.33
CA ASP A 523 -13.82 35.26 -17.75
C ASP A 523 -15.18 34.67 -18.21
N ASP A 524 -15.53 33.48 -17.73
CA ASP A 524 -16.85 32.87 -17.93
C ASP A 524 -17.65 32.93 -16.63
N LYS A 525 -18.64 33.84 -16.58
CA LYS A 525 -19.47 34.06 -15.39
C LYS A 525 -20.23 32.82 -14.92
N GLN A 526 -20.69 31.96 -15.85
CA GLN A 526 -21.47 30.79 -15.48
C GLN A 526 -20.56 29.71 -14.89
N ASP A 527 -19.43 29.44 -15.55
CA ASP A 527 -18.40 28.51 -15.06
C ASP A 527 -17.81 28.98 -13.71
N PHE A 528 -17.56 30.29 -13.57
CA PHE A 528 -17.10 30.88 -12.33
C PHE A 528 -18.07 30.64 -11.16
N TYR A 529 -19.36 30.90 -11.39
CA TYR A 529 -20.40 30.69 -10.38
C TYR A 529 -20.48 29.21 -9.96
N GLU A 530 -20.45 28.28 -10.92
CA GLU A 530 -20.51 26.85 -10.64
C GLU A 530 -19.30 26.38 -9.81
N LYS A 531 -18.09 26.81 -10.18
CA LYS A 531 -16.84 26.49 -9.46
C LYS A 531 -16.84 27.00 -8.02
N VAL A 532 -17.27 28.25 -7.82
CA VAL A 532 -17.38 28.85 -6.48
C VAL A 532 -18.45 28.14 -5.65
N TYR A 533 -19.62 27.86 -6.23
CA TYR A 533 -20.70 27.16 -5.55
C TYR A 533 -20.29 25.76 -5.07
N LYS A 534 -19.62 24.97 -5.92
CA LYS A 534 -19.12 23.63 -5.54
C LYS A 534 -18.08 23.68 -4.41
N SER A 535 -17.40 24.81 -4.26
CA SER A 535 -16.30 25.01 -3.31
C SER A 535 -16.69 25.87 -2.11
N GLU A 536 -17.97 26.23 -1.99
CA GLU A 536 -18.48 27.24 -1.06
C GLU A 536 -18.09 26.97 0.39
N VAL A 537 -18.17 25.71 0.84
CA VAL A 537 -17.85 25.31 2.22
C VAL A 537 -16.39 25.63 2.55
N ILE A 538 -15.47 25.29 1.65
CA ILE A 538 -14.04 25.49 1.84
C ILE A 538 -13.70 26.98 1.76
N LEU A 539 -14.28 27.70 0.78
CA LEU A 539 -14.09 29.14 0.63
C LEU A 539 -14.58 29.91 1.86
N ASN A 540 -15.74 29.57 2.39
CA ASN A 540 -16.27 30.14 3.63
C ASN A 540 -15.33 29.89 4.83
N GLU A 541 -14.78 28.69 4.94
CA GLU A 541 -13.80 28.37 5.99
C GLU A 541 -12.55 29.25 5.87
N ILE A 542 -12.00 29.40 4.65
CA ILE A 542 -10.81 30.22 4.40
C ILE A 542 -11.07 31.68 4.79
N ILE A 543 -12.12 32.32 4.27
CA ILE A 543 -12.37 33.75 4.53
C ILE A 543 -12.69 34.00 6.01
N THR A 544 -13.42 33.10 6.64
CA THR A 544 -13.81 33.24 8.05
C THR A 544 -12.58 33.10 8.95
N LYS A 545 -11.73 32.08 8.74
CA LYS A 545 -10.50 31.90 9.53
C LYS A 545 -9.49 33.00 9.28
N ALA A 546 -9.31 33.43 8.03
CA ALA A 546 -8.44 34.56 7.70
C ALA A 546 -8.84 35.81 8.51
N TYR A 547 -10.13 36.10 8.59
CA TYR A 547 -10.63 37.22 9.40
C TYR A 547 -10.45 36.98 10.91
N LEU A 548 -10.94 35.86 11.44
CA LEU A 548 -10.98 35.65 12.89
C LEU A 548 -9.58 35.49 13.51
N ASP A 549 -8.68 34.77 12.83
CA ASP A 549 -7.40 34.37 13.40
C ASP A 549 -6.24 35.27 12.94
N TYR A 550 -6.37 35.94 11.78
CA TYR A 550 -5.25 36.61 11.10
C TYR A 550 -5.53 38.06 10.68
N ASN A 551 -6.63 38.70 11.10
CA ASN A 551 -7.00 40.06 10.68
C ASN A 551 -5.86 41.09 10.84
N ASP A 552 -5.21 41.12 12.00
CA ASP A 552 -4.16 42.11 12.29
C ASP A 552 -2.91 41.86 11.43
N GLU A 553 -2.55 40.60 11.23
CA GLU A 553 -1.43 40.20 10.37
C GLU A 553 -1.71 40.59 8.91
N ILE A 554 -2.91 40.32 8.41
CA ILE A 554 -3.36 40.70 7.06
C ILE A 554 -3.28 42.22 6.89
N LYS A 555 -3.80 43.00 7.85
CA LYS A 555 -3.78 44.48 7.79
C LYS A 555 -2.41 45.09 7.88
N SER A 556 -1.49 44.42 8.56
CA SER A 556 -0.10 44.87 8.66
C SER A 556 0.68 44.73 7.34
N ASN A 557 0.16 43.99 6.37
CA ASN A 557 0.79 43.73 5.08
C ASN A 557 -0.12 44.11 3.91
N TYR A 558 0.29 45.13 3.15
CA TYR A 558 -0.47 45.64 2.00
C TYR A 558 -0.83 44.54 0.98
N GLN A 559 0.07 43.61 0.69
CA GLN A 559 -0.18 42.55 -0.28
C GLN A 559 -1.24 41.56 0.21
N LEU A 560 -1.23 41.22 1.50
CA LEU A 560 -2.26 40.36 2.10
C LEU A 560 -3.61 41.08 2.20
N THR A 561 -3.60 42.37 2.54
CA THR A 561 -4.80 43.21 2.57
C THR A 561 -5.47 43.26 1.19
N ASP A 562 -4.71 43.56 0.14
CA ASP A 562 -5.22 43.60 -1.22
C ASP A 562 -5.73 42.23 -1.67
N ALA A 563 -4.96 41.16 -1.43
CA ALA A 563 -5.35 39.81 -1.76
C ALA A 563 -6.66 39.40 -1.07
N TYR A 564 -6.79 39.64 0.24
CA TYR A 564 -7.98 39.30 1.02
C TYR A 564 -9.21 40.08 0.55
N GLU A 565 -9.08 41.40 0.34
CA GLU A 565 -10.19 42.19 -0.21
C GLU A 565 -10.61 41.69 -1.59
N ASN A 566 -9.66 41.34 -2.46
CA ASN A 566 -9.96 40.89 -3.80
C ASN A 566 -10.63 39.50 -3.81
N VAL A 567 -10.25 38.60 -2.89
CA VAL A 567 -10.97 37.35 -2.64
C VAL A 567 -12.42 37.65 -2.26
N LEU A 568 -12.65 38.50 -1.27
CA LEU A 568 -14.01 38.82 -0.81
C LEU A 568 -14.84 39.47 -1.92
N LYS A 569 -14.31 40.47 -2.64
CA LYS A 569 -14.99 41.10 -3.79
C LYS A 569 -15.38 40.08 -4.86
N SER A 570 -14.48 39.14 -5.15
CA SER A 570 -14.73 38.09 -6.14
C SER A 570 -15.86 37.15 -5.72
N LEU A 571 -15.97 36.83 -4.44
CA LEU A 571 -17.04 35.98 -3.90
C LEU A 571 -18.38 36.72 -3.78
N ILE A 572 -18.36 38.05 -3.59
CA ILE A 572 -19.58 38.87 -3.63
C ILE A 572 -20.21 38.84 -5.03
N GLU A 573 -19.40 38.82 -6.09
CA GLU A 573 -19.90 38.68 -7.47
C GLU A 573 -20.69 37.38 -7.71
N THR A 574 -20.47 36.34 -6.88
CA THR A 574 -21.21 35.08 -6.91
C THR A 574 -22.31 34.99 -5.85
N ASN A 575 -22.71 36.12 -5.26
CA ASN A 575 -23.72 36.21 -4.18
C ASN A 575 -23.35 35.44 -2.90
N LEU A 576 -22.06 35.30 -2.58
CA LEU A 576 -21.66 34.75 -1.28
C LEU A 576 -21.84 35.81 -0.19
N GLU A 577 -22.96 35.76 0.54
CA GLU A 577 -23.34 36.80 1.53
C GLU A 577 -22.31 37.00 2.64
N SER A 578 -21.68 35.92 3.12
CA SER A 578 -20.64 35.95 4.14
C SER A 578 -19.46 36.83 3.74
N ALA A 579 -19.08 36.85 2.45
CA ALA A 579 -17.98 37.67 1.96
C ALA A 579 -18.31 39.17 2.00
N ALA A 580 -19.57 39.55 1.77
CA ALA A 580 -19.99 40.95 1.88
C ALA A 580 -19.90 41.46 3.33
N VAL A 581 -20.40 40.67 4.28
CA VAL A 581 -20.34 40.99 5.71
C VAL A 581 -18.89 41.14 6.17
N LEU A 582 -18.03 40.17 5.82
CA LEU A 582 -16.62 40.20 6.20
C LEU A 582 -15.86 41.36 5.56
N LEU A 583 -16.19 41.76 4.33
CA LEU A 583 -15.51 42.89 3.67
C LEU A 583 -15.80 44.22 4.35
N ASP A 584 -17.06 44.45 4.71
CA ASP A 584 -17.47 45.66 5.42
C ASP A 584 -16.81 45.71 6.81
N ASP A 585 -16.89 44.62 7.58
CA ASP A 585 -16.27 44.53 8.91
C ASP A 585 -14.75 44.70 8.85
N PHE A 586 -14.08 44.03 7.89
CA PHE A 586 -12.62 44.09 7.72
C PHE A 586 -12.12 45.50 7.37
N ARG A 587 -12.90 46.31 6.68
CA ARG A 587 -12.53 47.70 6.31
C ARG A 587 -12.79 48.72 7.41
N ILE A 588 -13.78 48.46 8.26
CA ILE A 588 -14.18 49.36 9.35
C ILE A 588 -13.24 49.19 10.54
N HIS A 589 -13.05 47.95 10.95
CA HIS A 589 -12.09 47.56 11.98
C HIS A 589 -10.71 47.41 11.38
#